data_AF-A0A7D9JRE2-F1
#
_entry.id   AF-A0A7D9JRE2-F1
#
_cell.length_a   1.000
_cell.length_b   1.000
_cell.length_c   1.000
_cell.angle_alpha   90.00
_cell.angle_beta   90.00
_cell.angle_gamma   90.00
#
_symmetry.space_group_name_H-M   'P 1'
#
loop_
_entity.id
_entity.type
_entity.pdbx_description
1 polymer ?
#
loop_
_entity_poly.entity_id
_entity_poly.type
_entity_poly.pdbx_seq_one_letter_code
_entity_poly.pdbx_strand_id
1 'polypeptide(L)'
;MERQIAELSSKIKTLNFRRTKTSEILEKQDRQASERQKQSIINISKAVNELKETIEEKKITKGEDEGAIAEWSKLYESELEKADQDIKLLDQQIKKMDDDEREAKTAYEHERKLAFELELFERKAKFQEELEKTKQDENNQHSKPTSG
;
A
#
# COMPACT_ATOMS: atom_id res chain seq x y z
N MET A 1 25.31 -0.81 34.46
CA MET A 1 23.91 -1.18 34.12
C MET A 1 23.06 0.08 33.94
N GLU A 2 23.18 1.07 34.82
CA GLU A 2 22.48 2.37 34.73
C GLU A 2 22.56 3.03 33.33
N ARG A 3 23.74 3.09 32.72
CA ARG A 3 23.91 3.62 31.36
C ARG A 3 23.05 2.91 30.31
N GLN A 4 22.95 1.58 30.38
CA GLN A 4 22.14 0.79 29.44
C GLN A 4 20.65 0.99 29.68
N ILE A 5 20.22 1.09 30.94
CA ILE A 5 18.83 1.39 31.29
C ILE A 5 18.44 2.80 30.80
N ALA A 6 19.32 3.79 30.98
CA ALA A 6 19.11 5.14 30.45
C ALA A 6 19.05 5.15 28.92
N GLU A 7 19.93 4.39 28.26
CA GLU A 7 19.88 4.22 26.81
C GLU A 7 18.57 3.57 26.34
N LEU A 8 18.11 2.50 27.01
CA LEU A 8 16.83 1.85 26.72
C LEU A 8 15.67 2.83 26.85
N SER A 9 15.63 3.62 27.93
CA SER A 9 14.63 4.66 28.12
C SER A 9 14.65 5.69 26.98
N SER A 10 15.83 6.11 26.52
CA SER A 10 15.98 7.03 25.39
C SER A 10 15.46 6.43 24.08
N LYS A 11 15.76 5.15 23.81
CA LYS A 11 15.24 4.44 22.63
C LYS A 11 13.72 4.29 22.66
N ILE A 12 13.13 4.00 23.83
CA ILE A 12 11.67 3.96 24.01
C ILE A 12 11.04 5.34 23.74
N LYS A 13 11.63 6.43 24.25
CA LYS A 13 11.15 7.79 23.94
C LYS A 13 11.22 8.08 22.44
N THR A 14 12.29 7.63 21.78
CA THR A 14 12.46 7.76 20.32
C THR A 14 11.41 6.95 19.56
N LEU A 15 11.13 5.72 20.00
CA LEU A 15 10.07 4.88 19.45
C LEU A 15 8.72 5.59 19.58
N ASN A 16 8.36 6.06 20.78
CA ASN A 16 7.10 6.76 21.01
C ASN A 16 6.98 8.04 20.19
N PHE A 17 8.04 8.82 20.04
CA PHE A 17 8.05 9.98 19.14
C PHE A 17 7.79 9.59 17.68
N ARG A 18 8.34 8.47 17.20
CA ARG A 18 8.04 7.98 15.85
C ARG A 18 6.58 7.56 15.75
N ARG A 19 6.08 6.83 16.75
CA ARG A 19 4.69 6.36 16.80
C ARG A 19 3.67 7.51 16.76
N THR A 20 3.91 8.63 17.46
CA THR A 20 3.01 9.80 17.37
C THR A 20 2.98 10.43 15.98
N LYS A 21 3.99 10.21 15.15
CA LYS A 21 4.05 10.66 13.75
C LYS A 21 3.37 9.70 12.77
N THR A 22 2.98 8.50 13.21
CA THR A 22 2.35 7.51 12.33
C THR A 22 1.00 7.99 11.81
N SER A 23 0.15 8.63 12.63
CA SER A 23 -1.16 9.15 12.19
C SER A 23 -1.01 10.21 11.09
N GLU A 24 -0.10 11.18 11.27
CA GLU A 24 0.20 12.21 10.26
C GLU A 24 0.67 11.63 8.93
N ILE A 25 1.30 10.45 8.94
CA ILE A 25 1.78 9.77 7.73
C ILE A 25 0.65 8.99 7.06
N LEU A 26 -0.19 8.32 7.85
CA LEU A 26 -1.36 7.60 7.35
C LEU A 26 -2.33 8.54 6.61
N GLU A 27 -2.54 9.76 7.12
CA GLU A 27 -3.42 10.77 6.51
C GLU A 27 -2.95 11.21 5.11
N LYS A 28 -1.64 11.21 4.85
CA LYS A 28 -1.09 11.70 3.58
C LYS A 28 -1.27 10.74 2.42
N GLN A 29 -1.63 9.48 2.69
CA GLN A 29 -1.74 8.41 1.68
C GLN A 29 -0.51 8.34 0.74
N ASP A 30 0.68 8.57 1.30
CA ASP A 30 1.94 8.46 0.59
C ASP A 30 2.54 7.09 0.89
N ARG A 31 2.54 6.21 -0.13
CA ARG A 31 3.09 4.86 -0.06
C ARG A 31 4.54 4.83 0.40
N GLN A 32 5.38 5.71 -0.15
CA GLN A 32 6.82 5.72 0.17
C GLN A 32 7.07 6.28 1.57
N ALA A 33 6.32 7.31 1.99
CA ALA A 33 6.39 7.80 3.35
C ALA A 33 5.95 6.73 4.37
N SER A 34 4.90 5.98 4.05
CA SER A 34 4.41 4.88 4.89
C SER A 34 5.45 3.77 5.05
N GLU A 35 6.09 3.35 3.96
CA GLU A 35 7.19 2.37 3.98
C GLU A 35 8.39 2.85 4.81
N ARG A 36 8.82 4.10 4.61
CA ARG A 36 9.93 4.68 5.39
C ARG A 36 9.60 4.72 6.88
N GLN A 37 8.37 5.10 7.24
CA GLN A 37 7.94 5.13 8.62
C GLN A 37 7.88 3.74 9.23
N LYS A 38 7.33 2.77 8.52
CA LYS A 38 7.28 1.36 8.93
C LYS A 38 8.69 0.86 9.24
N GLN A 39 9.62 1.03 8.31
CA GLN A 39 11.00 0.61 8.50
C GLN A 39 11.68 1.33 9.68
N SER A 40 11.37 2.62 9.85
CA SER A 40 11.85 3.42 10.97
C SER A 40 11.39 2.85 12.32
N ILE A 41 10.12 2.45 12.44
CA ILE A 41 9.57 1.82 13.66
C ILE A 41 10.20 0.44 13.89
N ILE A 42 10.27 -0.41 12.86
CA ILE A 42 10.90 -1.74 12.94
C ILE A 42 12.33 -1.64 13.48
N ASN A 43 13.14 -0.72 12.92
CA ASN A 43 14.53 -0.58 13.31
C ASN A 43 14.71 -0.16 14.78
N ILE A 44 13.88 0.76 15.27
CA ILE A 44 13.98 1.19 16.67
C ILE A 44 13.41 0.13 17.63
N SER A 45 12.32 -0.56 17.26
CA SER A 45 11.77 -1.67 18.05
C SER A 45 12.78 -2.80 18.21
N LYS A 46 13.49 -3.16 17.13
CA LYS A 46 14.58 -4.15 17.19
C LYS A 46 15.69 -3.70 18.16
N ALA A 47 16.13 -2.44 18.06
CA ALA A 47 17.17 -1.91 18.94
C ALA A 47 16.72 -1.80 20.42
N VAL A 48 15.43 -1.58 20.67
CA VAL A 48 14.83 -1.65 22.02
C VAL A 48 14.87 -3.08 22.53
N ASN A 49 14.44 -4.06 21.73
CA ASN A 49 14.37 -5.46 22.14
C ASN A 49 15.77 -6.04 22.44
N GLU A 50 16.74 -5.83 21.55
CA GLU A 50 18.12 -6.28 21.75
C GLU A 50 18.74 -5.71 23.04
N LEU A 51 18.49 -4.43 23.33
CA LEU A 51 18.99 -3.79 24.54
C LEU A 51 18.25 -4.27 25.80
N LYS A 52 16.95 -4.56 25.69
CA LYS A 52 16.14 -5.19 26.75
C LYS A 52 16.74 -6.54 27.13
N GLU A 53 16.89 -7.45 26.16
CA GLU A 53 17.44 -8.79 26.34
C GLU A 53 18.85 -8.73 26.97
N THR A 54 19.71 -7.84 26.47
CA THR A 54 21.04 -7.63 27.04
C THR A 54 21.01 -7.19 28.51
N ILE A 55 20.00 -6.42 28.94
CA ILE A 55 19.85 -6.00 30.34
C ILE A 55 19.31 -7.17 31.17
N GLU A 56 18.35 -7.94 30.65
CA GLU A 56 17.80 -9.13 31.32
C GLU A 56 18.89 -10.15 31.61
N GLU A 57 19.71 -10.49 30.62
CA GLU A 57 20.84 -11.41 30.78
C GLU A 57 21.78 -10.96 31.91
N LYS A 58 22.02 -9.64 32.02
CA LYS A 58 22.86 -9.07 33.08
C LYS A 58 22.18 -9.10 34.45
N LYS A 59 20.87 -8.95 34.52
CA LYS A 59 20.10 -9.08 35.76
C LYS A 59 20.09 -10.53 36.24
N ILE A 60 19.87 -11.47 35.33
CA ILE A 60 19.94 -12.93 35.59
C ILE A 60 21.34 -13.30 36.10
N THR A 61 22.40 -12.85 35.41
CA THR A 61 23.79 -13.13 35.81
C THR A 61 24.13 -12.61 37.21
N LYS A 62 23.46 -11.55 37.67
CA LYS A 62 23.63 -10.99 39.02
C LYS A 62 22.80 -11.71 40.09
N GLY A 63 21.96 -12.68 39.71
CA GLY A 63 21.05 -13.34 40.62
C GLY A 63 19.90 -12.44 41.10
N GLU A 64 19.48 -11.47 40.28
CA GLU A 64 18.23 -10.74 40.56
C GLU A 64 17.03 -11.70 40.47
N ASP A 65 15.99 -11.42 41.25
CA ASP A 65 14.77 -12.23 41.30
C ASP A 65 14.08 -12.31 39.93
N GLU A 66 13.73 -13.52 39.49
CA GLU A 66 13.12 -13.76 38.17
C GLU A 66 11.76 -13.05 38.02
N GLY A 67 10.98 -12.96 39.10
CA GLY A 67 9.71 -12.23 39.11
C GLY A 67 9.91 -10.74 38.88
N ALA A 68 10.89 -10.14 39.57
CA ALA A 68 11.26 -8.73 39.38
C ALA A 68 11.79 -8.46 37.96
N ILE A 69 12.56 -9.39 37.38
CA ILE A 69 13.03 -9.29 35.99
C ILE A 69 11.84 -9.33 35.02
N ALA A 70 10.89 -10.26 35.23
CA ALA A 70 9.71 -10.40 34.38
C ALA A 70 8.79 -9.17 34.44
N GLU A 71 8.53 -8.61 35.64
CA GLU A 71 7.75 -7.39 35.79
C GLU A 71 8.41 -6.19 35.10
N TRP A 72 9.72 -6.06 35.25
CA TRP A 72 10.49 -5.03 34.55
C TRP A 72 10.40 -5.19 33.03
N SER A 73 10.50 -6.42 32.52
CA SER A 73 10.42 -6.73 31.09
C SER A 73 9.07 -6.34 30.47
N LYS A 74 7.96 -6.68 31.16
CA LYS A 74 6.59 -6.42 30.71
C LYS A 74 6.33 -4.95 30.38
N LEU A 75 6.97 -4.03 31.11
CA LEU A 75 6.84 -2.59 30.85
C LEU A 75 7.30 -2.21 29.44
N TYR A 76 8.35 -2.87 28.93
CA TYR A 76 8.89 -2.62 27.60
C TYR A 76 8.17 -3.42 26.51
N GLU A 77 7.70 -4.63 26.84
CA GLU A 77 6.89 -5.45 25.92
C GLU A 77 5.59 -4.74 25.53
N SER A 78 4.92 -4.08 26.48
CA SER A 78 3.75 -3.24 26.18
C SER A 78 4.06 -2.12 25.18
N GLU A 79 5.26 -1.52 25.21
CA GLU A 79 5.63 -0.47 24.26
C GLU A 79 5.97 -1.04 22.88
N LEU A 80 6.55 -2.24 22.82
CA LEU A 80 6.81 -2.97 21.58
C LEU A 80 5.51 -3.44 20.92
N GLU A 81 4.55 -3.95 21.70
CA GLU A 81 3.24 -4.38 21.17
C GLU A 81 2.50 -3.21 20.50
N LYS A 82 2.55 -2.02 21.10
CA LYS A 82 1.98 -0.82 20.47
C LYS A 82 2.72 -0.42 19.19
N ALA A 83 4.03 -0.64 19.11
CA ALA A 83 4.79 -0.40 17.88
C ALA A 83 4.40 -1.39 16.78
N ASP A 84 4.15 -2.66 17.13
CA ASP A 84 3.68 -3.69 16.20
C ASP A 84 2.27 -3.36 15.67
N GLN A 85 1.40 -2.79 16.50
CA GLN A 85 0.10 -2.27 16.07
C GLN A 85 0.27 -1.16 15.02
N ASP A 86 1.19 -0.21 15.23
CA ASP A 86 1.45 0.87 14.29
C ASP A 86 2.04 0.34 12.96
N ILE A 87 2.93 -0.66 13.03
CA ILE A 87 3.45 -1.35 11.84
C ILE A 87 2.32 -2.01 11.05
N LYS A 88 1.41 -2.69 11.74
CA LYS A 88 0.25 -3.34 11.11
C LYS A 88 -0.67 -2.34 10.41
N LEU A 89 -0.90 -1.18 11.01
CA LEU A 89 -1.69 -0.10 10.38
C LEU A 89 -1.01 0.43 9.11
N LEU A 90 0.30 0.65 9.15
CA LEU A 90 1.07 1.07 7.98
C LEU A 90 1.03 0.02 6.87
N ASP A 91 1.14 -1.26 7.20
CA ASP A 91 1.03 -2.36 6.24
C ASP A 91 -0.35 -2.44 5.58
N GLN A 92 -1.40 -2.28 6.36
CA GLN A 92 -2.77 -2.24 5.84
C GLN A 92 -2.97 -1.07 4.88
N GLN A 93 -2.44 0.11 5.22
CA GLN A 93 -2.52 1.30 4.37
C GLN A 93 -1.75 1.11 3.06
N ILE A 94 -0.51 0.59 3.13
CA ILE A 94 0.30 0.30 1.94
C ILE A 94 -0.43 -0.68 1.02
N LYS A 95 -0.93 -1.78 1.58
CA LYS A 95 -1.68 -2.78 0.80
C LYS A 95 -2.91 -2.17 0.14
N LYS A 96 -3.66 -1.34 0.86
CA LYS A 96 -4.83 -0.66 0.31
C LYS A 96 -4.46 0.22 -0.89
N MET A 97 -3.39 1.01 -0.79
CA MET A 97 -2.92 1.85 -1.90
C MET A 97 -2.51 1.01 -3.11
N ASP A 98 -1.82 -0.12 -2.89
CA ASP A 98 -1.42 -1.04 -3.96
C ASP A 98 -2.63 -1.70 -4.64
N ASP A 99 -3.65 -2.07 -3.87
CA ASP A 99 -4.91 -2.63 -4.38
C ASP A 99 -5.70 -1.57 -5.17
N ASP A 100 -5.84 -0.35 -4.66
CA ASP A 100 -6.50 0.79 -5.33
C ASP A 100 -5.82 1.13 -6.67
N GLU A 101 -4.48 1.16 -6.71
CA GLU A 101 -3.72 1.39 -7.95
C GLU A 101 -3.95 0.27 -8.98
N ARG A 102 -3.96 -0.99 -8.54
CA ARG A 102 -4.23 -2.14 -9.41
C ARG A 102 -5.63 -2.10 -9.99
N GLU A 103 -6.63 -1.77 -9.17
CA GLU A 103 -8.02 -1.64 -9.61
C GLU A 103 -8.19 -0.50 -10.61
N ALA A 104 -7.62 0.68 -10.33
CA ALA A 104 -7.66 1.82 -11.24
C ALA A 104 -7.02 1.48 -12.61
N LYS A 105 -5.88 0.78 -12.61
CA LYS A 105 -5.23 0.33 -13.83
C LYS A 105 -6.10 -0.66 -14.62
N THR A 106 -6.71 -1.62 -13.92
CA THR A 106 -7.57 -2.63 -14.56
C THR A 106 -8.81 -1.99 -15.19
N ALA A 107 -9.44 -1.05 -14.47
CA ALA A 107 -10.59 -0.30 -14.97
C ALA A 107 -10.23 0.51 -16.22
N TYR A 108 -9.10 1.23 -16.18
CA TYR A 108 -8.60 2.02 -17.31
C TYR A 108 -8.32 1.15 -18.54
N GLU A 109 -7.67 -0.01 -18.36
CA GLU A 109 -7.40 -0.93 -19.46
C GLU A 109 -8.68 -1.53 -20.06
N HIS A 110 -9.68 -1.81 -19.23
CA HIS A 110 -10.98 -2.31 -19.66
C HIS A 110 -11.76 -1.25 -20.46
N GLU A 111 -11.82 -0.02 -19.95
CA GLU A 111 -12.47 1.10 -20.63
C GLU A 111 -11.82 1.37 -22.00
N ARG A 112 -10.48 1.34 -22.07
CA ARG A 112 -9.75 1.50 -23.34
C ARG A 112 -10.07 0.41 -24.36
N LYS A 113 -10.24 -0.84 -23.91
CA LYS A 113 -10.64 -1.95 -24.79
C LYS A 113 -12.05 -1.76 -25.34
N LEU A 114 -13.00 -1.40 -24.48
CA LEU A 114 -14.38 -1.12 -24.90
C LEU A 114 -14.45 0.03 -25.90
N ALA A 115 -13.73 1.13 -25.64
CA ALA A 115 -13.67 2.27 -26.55
C ALA A 115 -13.14 1.87 -27.94
N PHE A 116 -12.09 1.05 -27.98
CA PHE A 116 -11.55 0.53 -29.24
C PHE A 116 -12.53 -0.39 -29.98
N GLU A 117 -13.23 -1.27 -29.26
CA GLU A 117 -14.24 -2.15 -29.85
C GLU A 117 -15.43 -1.38 -30.43
N LEU A 118 -15.89 -0.33 -29.73
CA LEU A 118 -16.94 0.57 -30.21
C LEU A 118 -16.49 1.30 -31.48
N GLU A 119 -15.28 1.88 -31.49
CA GLU A 119 -14.75 2.56 -32.67
C GLU A 119 -14.64 1.60 -33.88
N LEU A 120 -14.20 0.37 -33.64
CA LEU A 120 -14.13 -0.66 -34.68
C LEU A 120 -15.51 -1.02 -35.22
N PHE A 121 -16.52 -1.14 -34.35
CA PHE A 121 -17.90 -1.43 -34.74
C PHE A 121 -18.49 -0.29 -35.57
N GLU A 122 -18.35 0.95 -35.13
CA GLU A 122 -18.81 2.13 -35.86
C GLU A 122 -18.16 2.25 -37.24
N ARG A 123 -16.85 1.99 -37.32
CA ARG A 123 -16.12 2.01 -38.60
C ARG A 123 -16.63 0.93 -39.56
N LYS A 124 -16.91 -0.27 -39.06
CA LYS A 124 -17.50 -1.36 -39.86
C LYS A 124 -18.91 -1.01 -40.33
N ALA A 125 -19.75 -0.44 -39.47
CA ALA A 125 -21.09 0.00 -39.82
C ALA A 125 -21.08 1.06 -40.93
N LYS A 126 -20.23 2.10 -40.80
CA LYS A 126 -20.07 3.14 -41.83
C LYS A 126 -19.62 2.57 -43.17
N PHE A 127 -18.62 1.68 -43.16
CA PHE A 127 -18.14 1.03 -44.37
C PHE A 127 -19.25 0.18 -45.05
N GLN A 128 -20.07 -0.51 -44.26
CA GLN A 128 -21.16 -1.32 -44.80
C GLN A 128 -22.29 -0.44 -45.38
N GLU A 129 -22.65 0.66 -44.72
CA GLU A 129 -23.59 1.64 -45.27
C GLU A 129 -23.09 2.24 -46.59
N GLU A 130 -21.79 2.55 -46.70
CA GLU A 130 -21.17 3.05 -47.94
C GLU A 130 -21.24 2.02 -49.07
N LEU A 131 -20.98 0.74 -48.78
CA LEU A 131 -21.12 -0.34 -49.75
C LEU A 131 -22.57 -0.51 -50.22
N GLU A 132 -23.55 -0.42 -49.33
CA GLU A 132 -24.96 -0.53 -49.68
C GLU A 132 -25.43 0.65 -50.54
N LYS A 133 -25.02 1.88 -50.22
CA LYS A 133 -25.29 3.07 -51.05
C LYS A 133 -24.69 2.93 -52.45
N THR A 134 -23.43 2.51 -52.54
CA THR A 134 -22.75 2.32 -53.83
C THR A 134 -23.48 1.30 -54.69
N LYS A 135 -23.90 0.17 -54.11
CA LYS A 135 -24.69 -0.85 -54.82
C LYS A 135 -26.06 -0.34 -55.26
N GLN A 136 -26.74 0.48 -54.45
CA GLN A 136 -28.02 1.07 -54.82
C GLN A 136 -27.88 2.08 -55.96
N ASP A 137 -26.83 2.90 -55.94
CA ASP A 137 -26.55 3.87 -57.00
C ASP A 137 -26.22 3.20 -58.35
N GLU A 138 -25.44 2.11 -58.32
CA GLU A 138 -25.15 1.30 -59.52
C GLU A 138 -26.42 0.65 -60.10
N ASN A 139 -27.32 0.15 -59.24
CA ASN A 139 -28.57 -0.49 -59.65
C ASN A 139 -29.60 0.53 -60.20
N ASN A 140 -29.62 1.76 -59.67
CA ASN A 140 -30.47 2.85 -60.16
C ASN A 140 -29.98 3.44 -61.50
N GLN A 141 -28.68 3.35 -61.82
CA GLN A 141 -28.15 3.77 -63.12
C GLN A 141 -28.45 2.76 -64.23
N HIS A 142 -28.52 1.46 -63.93
CA HIS A 142 -28.86 0.41 -64.90
C HIS A 142 -30.36 0.24 -65.18
N SER A 143 -31.24 0.87 -64.41
CA SER A 143 -32.70 0.73 -64.52
C SER A 143 -33.40 1.93 -65.20
N LYS A 144 -32.66 2.92 -65.73
CA LYS A 144 -33.25 3.92 -66.64
C LYS A 144 -33.63 3.24 -67.96
N PRO A 145 -34.93 3.17 -68.33
CA PRO A 145 -35.33 2.59 -69.60
C PRO A 145 -34.85 3.49 -70.73
N THR A 146 -34.14 2.91 -71.70
CA THR A 146 -33.98 3.45 -73.04
C THR A 146 -35.38 3.64 -73.65
N SER A 147 -35.91 4.85 -73.53
CA SER A 147 -37.11 5.29 -74.25
C SER A 147 -36.67 6.28 -75.33
N GLY A 148 -36.95 5.92 -76.58
CA GLY A 148 -36.95 6.83 -77.74
C GLY A 148 -35.72 6.71 -78.62
#